data_AF-A0A7D5M610-F1
#
_entry.id   AF-A0A7D5M610-F1
#
_cell.length_a   1.000
_cell.length_b   1.000
_cell.length_c   1.000
_cell.angle_alpha   90.00
_cell.angle_beta   90.00
_cell.angle_gamma   90.00
#
_symmetry.space_group_name_H-M   'P 1'
#
loop_
_entity.id
_entity.type
_entity.pdbx_description
1 polymer ?
#
loop_
_entity_poly.entity_id
_entity_poly.type
_entity_poly.pdbx_seq_one_letter_code
_entity_poly.pdbx_strand_id
1 'polypeptide(L)'
;MTDKTNLTPSNTPTKETIVLRTQFLPQDIMDVLNKKKTSFFGSALRRPKPDEIKVDIPQLYLEQFIFILGHYEIDFDRNASYMIKVDPDVVEVSIGDEKFPILNESGTWKKFGKKMKQGVGISKQDLELNVVENALKSMTDSMYFDHNGLVTTFGYSTHSDAVENYVQRVLDVNKDHIRRTEMTDDEVFSKLSQKLKESLKHDLKINREEYVIAEFREILVPIYETKCYDKKNKVVIARIDAVTGKII
;
A
#
# COMPACT_ATOMS: atom_id res chain seq x y z
N MET A 1 18.84 -16.31 4.18
CA MET A 1 18.35 -15.37 5.23
C MET A 1 18.10 -14.03 4.57
N THR A 2 16.85 -13.71 4.24
CA THR A 2 16.48 -12.33 3.91
C THR A 2 16.66 -11.50 5.18
N ASP A 3 17.58 -10.54 5.14
CA ASP A 3 17.91 -9.71 6.28
C ASP A 3 16.63 -8.97 6.73
N LYS A 4 16.26 -9.14 8.00
CA LYS A 4 15.06 -8.53 8.61
C LYS A 4 15.24 -7.03 8.87
N THR A 5 16.36 -6.46 8.45
CA THR A 5 16.64 -5.03 8.54
C THR A 5 15.73 -4.27 7.59
N ASN A 6 15.00 -3.31 8.16
CA ASN A 6 14.22 -2.34 7.39
C ASN A 6 15.18 -1.55 6.49
N LEU A 7 14.82 -1.38 5.22
CA LEU A 7 15.67 -0.63 4.31
C LEU A 7 15.52 0.86 4.59
N THR A 8 16.66 1.53 4.69
CA THR A 8 16.73 2.98 4.62
C THR A 8 16.77 3.39 3.15
N PRO A 9 16.06 4.44 2.73
CA PRO A 9 16.19 4.96 1.38
C PRO A 9 17.65 5.33 1.05
N SER A 10 18.09 5.07 -0.18
CA SER A 10 19.43 5.46 -0.67
C SER A 10 19.52 6.95 -1.00
N ASN A 11 18.37 7.62 -1.19
CA ASN A 11 18.27 9.06 -1.40
C ASN A 11 17.88 9.82 -0.13
N THR A 12 17.88 11.16 -0.19
CA THR A 12 17.35 12.04 0.85
C THR A 12 15.99 12.59 0.40
N PRO A 13 14.87 11.99 0.82
CA PRO A 13 13.55 12.41 0.35
C PRO A 13 13.19 13.78 0.92
N THR A 14 12.68 14.68 0.09
CA THR A 14 12.13 15.97 0.55
C THR A 14 10.62 15.85 0.63
N LYS A 15 10.04 16.21 1.78
CA LYS A 15 8.59 16.19 1.99
C LYS A 15 7.97 17.46 1.41
N GLU A 16 7.10 17.30 0.43
CA GLU A 16 6.30 18.39 -0.13
C GLU A 16 5.01 18.55 0.68
N THR A 17 4.72 19.76 1.16
CA THR A 17 3.45 20.05 1.86
C THR A 17 2.45 20.66 0.89
N ILE A 18 1.28 20.03 0.75
CA ILE A 18 0.13 20.54 0.02
C ILE A 18 -1.08 20.67 0.95
N VAL A 19 -1.95 21.63 0.66
CA VAL A 19 -3.21 21.84 1.39
C VAL A 19 -4.34 21.75 0.38
N LEU A 20 -5.34 20.92 0.65
CA LEU A 20 -6.53 20.86 -0.20
C LEU A 20 -7.37 22.12 -0.01
N ARG A 21 -7.91 22.62 -1.11
CA ARG A 21 -8.75 23.81 -1.10
C ARG A 21 -10.06 23.54 -0.37
N THR A 22 -10.43 24.45 0.51
CA THR A 22 -11.76 24.43 1.15
C THR A 22 -12.82 24.79 0.10
N GLN A 23 -13.72 23.85 -0.20
CA GLN A 23 -14.79 24.03 -1.20
C GLN A 23 -16.10 24.50 -0.57
N PHE A 24 -16.32 24.18 0.71
CA PHE A 24 -17.52 24.54 1.45
C PHE A 24 -17.19 25.56 2.54
N LEU A 25 -17.85 26.71 2.50
CA LEU A 25 -17.66 27.77 3.48
C LEU A 25 -18.45 27.48 4.77
N PRO A 26 -18.19 28.17 5.89
CA PRO A 26 -18.87 27.92 7.16
C PRO A 26 -20.41 27.95 7.06
N GLN A 27 -20.97 28.81 6.19
CA GLN A 27 -22.41 28.89 5.97
C GLN A 27 -22.96 27.63 5.28
N ASP A 28 -22.26 27.11 4.26
CA ASP A 28 -22.65 25.88 3.57
C ASP A 28 -22.63 24.69 4.54
N ILE A 29 -21.63 24.67 5.43
CA ILE A 29 -21.48 23.65 6.47
C ILE A 29 -22.62 23.73 7.48
N MET A 30 -23.00 24.94 7.89
CA MET A 30 -24.16 25.14 8.76
C MET A 30 -25.46 24.66 8.11
N ASP A 31 -25.61 24.82 6.79
CA ASP A 31 -26.77 24.31 6.06
C ASP A 31 -26.81 22.78 6.01
N VAL A 32 -25.66 22.12 5.79
CA VAL A 32 -25.52 20.65 5.88
C VAL A 32 -25.89 20.16 7.28
N LEU A 33 -25.36 20.81 8.32
CA LEU A 33 -25.63 20.50 9.71
C LEU A 33 -27.10 20.68 10.05
N ASN A 34 -27.72 21.79 9.67
CA ASN A 34 -29.15 22.03 9.96
C ASN A 34 -30.06 20.98 9.34
N LYS A 35 -29.72 20.47 8.15
CA LYS A 35 -30.48 19.40 7.48
C LYS A 35 -30.31 18.03 8.15
N LYS A 36 -29.16 17.76 8.78
CA LYS A 36 -28.80 16.42 9.27
C LYS A 36 -28.61 16.31 10.79
N LYS A 37 -28.63 17.42 11.55
CA LYS A 37 -28.30 17.43 12.99
C LYS A 37 -29.12 16.48 13.85
N THR A 38 -30.39 16.26 13.49
CA THR A 38 -31.27 15.33 14.22
C THR A 38 -30.82 13.88 14.12
N SER A 39 -30.12 13.49 13.04
CA SER A 39 -29.65 12.11 12.87
C SER A 39 -28.53 11.70 13.81
N PHE A 40 -27.81 12.67 14.39
CA PHE A 40 -26.75 12.40 15.35
C PHE A 40 -27.25 11.84 16.69
N PHE A 41 -28.53 12.06 17.00
CA PHE A 41 -29.10 11.76 18.33
C PHE A 41 -30.06 10.58 18.35
N GLY A 42 -30.31 9.92 17.21
CA GLY A 42 -31.13 8.71 17.19
C GLY A 42 -31.60 8.24 15.82
N SER A 43 -32.21 7.06 15.81
CA SER A 43 -32.94 6.51 14.67
C SER A 43 -34.26 7.27 14.43
N ALA A 44 -34.81 7.17 13.22
CA ALA A 44 -35.89 8.03 12.72
C ALA A 44 -37.07 8.26 13.70
N LEU A 45 -37.49 7.23 14.45
CA LEU A 45 -38.62 7.29 15.41
C LEU A 45 -38.29 7.97 16.74
N ARG A 46 -37.01 8.12 17.10
CA ARG A 46 -36.55 8.71 18.37
C ARG A 46 -35.72 9.98 18.18
N ARG A 47 -35.70 10.54 16.97
CA ARG A 47 -34.95 11.77 16.71
C ARG A 47 -35.59 12.94 17.45
N PRO A 48 -34.77 13.79 18.11
CA PRO A 48 -35.25 15.07 18.60
C PRO A 48 -35.70 15.97 17.45
N LYS A 49 -36.50 16.99 17.76
CA LYS A 49 -36.87 18.00 16.76
C LYS A 49 -35.65 18.87 16.40
N PRO A 50 -35.59 19.46 15.20
CA PRO A 50 -34.44 20.30 14.81
C PRO A 50 -34.19 21.48 15.76
N ASP A 51 -35.23 22.10 16.31
CA ASP A 51 -35.15 23.20 17.27
C ASP A 51 -34.67 22.77 18.66
N GLU A 52 -34.75 21.48 18.98
CA GLU A 52 -34.19 20.88 20.21
C GLU A 52 -32.69 20.60 20.10
N ILE A 53 -32.06 20.88 18.95
CA ILE A 53 -30.63 20.69 18.73
C ILE A 53 -29.94 22.02 18.47
N LYS A 54 -29.08 22.38 19.41
CA LYS A 54 -28.13 23.48 19.27
C LYS A 54 -26.86 22.96 18.59
N VAL A 55 -26.32 23.75 17.67
CA VAL A 55 -25.06 23.48 16.99
C VAL A 55 -24.17 24.69 17.25
N ASP A 56 -22.95 24.46 17.72
CA ASP A 56 -21.96 25.51 17.90
C ASP A 56 -21.35 25.91 16.54
N ILE A 57 -20.60 27.01 16.53
CA ILE A 57 -19.91 27.48 15.32
C ILE A 57 -18.89 26.43 14.88
N PRO A 58 -18.94 25.95 13.62
CA PRO A 58 -17.95 24.99 13.12
C PRO A 58 -16.54 25.59 13.09
N GLN A 59 -15.59 24.87 13.66
CA GLN A 59 -14.17 25.20 13.64
C GLN A 59 -13.49 24.40 12.52
N LEU A 60 -12.68 25.07 11.70
CA LEU A 60 -11.90 24.42 10.65
C LEU A 60 -10.62 23.83 11.26
N TYR A 61 -10.37 22.56 10.95
CA TYR A 61 -9.12 21.85 11.23
C TYR A 61 -8.49 21.38 9.93
N LEU A 62 -7.16 21.39 9.89
CA LEU A 62 -6.38 20.79 8.81
C LEU A 62 -5.84 19.44 9.29
N GLU A 63 -6.33 18.35 8.73
CA GLU A 63 -5.90 17.00 9.10
C GLU A 63 -4.89 16.44 8.11
N GLN A 64 -3.76 15.98 8.64
CA GLN A 64 -2.67 15.44 7.85
C GLN A 64 -3.01 14.06 7.29
N PHE A 65 -2.62 13.88 6.04
CA PHE A 65 -2.33 12.60 5.43
C PHE A 65 -0.88 12.61 4.96
N ILE A 66 -0.22 11.46 5.03
CA ILE A 66 1.10 11.27 4.43
C ILE A 66 0.94 10.38 3.21
N PHE A 67 1.42 10.83 2.07
CA PHE A 67 1.57 10.02 0.87
C PHE A 67 3.03 9.69 0.65
N ILE A 68 3.31 8.43 0.32
CA ILE A 68 4.64 8.00 -0.08
C ILE A 68 4.57 7.04 -1.27
N LEU A 69 5.45 7.24 -2.23
CA LEU A 69 5.70 6.36 -3.37
C LEU A 69 7.19 6.01 -3.37
N GLY A 70 7.50 4.74 -3.58
CA GLY A 70 8.88 4.28 -3.61
C GLY A 70 9.12 3.15 -4.60
N HIS A 71 10.38 3.04 -4.98
CA HIS A 71 10.90 2.03 -5.88
C HIS A 71 11.89 1.16 -5.13
N TYR A 72 11.79 -0.15 -5.32
CA TYR A 72 12.73 -1.11 -4.77
C TYR A 72 13.21 -2.05 -5.87
N GLU A 73 14.51 -2.04 -6.09
CA GLU A 73 15.21 -2.89 -7.05
C GLU A 73 16.12 -3.86 -6.30
N ILE A 74 16.10 -5.12 -6.71
CA ILE A 74 16.89 -6.19 -6.10
C ILE A 74 17.48 -7.10 -7.17
N ASP A 75 18.80 -7.24 -7.14
CA ASP A 75 19.60 -8.23 -7.86
C ASP A 75 19.93 -9.37 -6.90
N PHE A 76 19.53 -10.58 -7.24
CA PHE A 76 19.71 -11.74 -6.38
C PHE A 76 19.90 -13.04 -7.16
N ASP A 77 20.62 -13.96 -6.54
CA ASP A 77 20.69 -15.34 -7.00
C ASP A 77 19.54 -16.17 -6.40
N ARG A 78 18.92 -17.03 -7.21
CA ARG A 78 17.91 -17.99 -6.76
C ARG A 78 18.13 -19.37 -7.37
N ASN A 79 17.79 -20.40 -6.60
CA ASN A 79 17.66 -21.74 -7.16
C ASN A 79 16.37 -21.82 -7.99
N ALA A 80 16.46 -22.38 -9.18
CA ALA A 80 15.34 -22.67 -10.05
C ALA A 80 15.44 -24.10 -10.59
N SER A 81 14.29 -24.69 -10.87
CA SER A 81 14.18 -26.01 -11.50
C SER A 81 13.39 -25.86 -12.80
N TYR A 82 14.00 -26.28 -13.90
CA TYR A 82 13.40 -26.26 -15.23
C TYR A 82 13.15 -27.67 -15.72
N MET A 83 11.94 -27.90 -16.23
CA MET A 83 11.57 -29.18 -16.82
C MET A 83 11.73 -29.12 -18.33
N ILE A 84 12.70 -29.86 -18.86
CA ILE A 84 12.88 -30.04 -20.30
C ILE A 84 12.19 -31.34 -20.69
N LYS A 85 11.14 -31.23 -21.50
CA LYS A 85 10.44 -32.39 -22.05
C LYS A 85 11.32 -33.05 -23.09
N VAL A 86 11.55 -34.35 -22.96
CA VAL A 86 12.31 -35.13 -23.93
C VAL A 86 11.48 -36.27 -24.50
N ASP A 87 11.87 -36.73 -25.68
CA ASP A 87 11.23 -37.88 -26.29
C ASP A 87 11.53 -39.16 -25.49
N PRO A 88 10.64 -40.17 -25.53
CA PRO A 88 10.74 -41.29 -24.61
C PRO A 88 11.92 -42.25 -24.87
N ASP A 89 12.58 -42.14 -26.02
CA ASP A 89 13.78 -42.88 -26.39
C ASP A 89 15.10 -42.13 -26.08
N VAL A 90 15.01 -40.92 -25.52
CA VAL A 90 16.18 -40.12 -25.10
C VAL A 90 16.69 -40.62 -23.75
N VAL A 91 17.99 -40.95 -23.67
CA VAL A 91 18.65 -41.46 -22.45
C VAL A 91 19.59 -40.46 -21.79
N GLU A 92 20.09 -39.48 -22.54
CA GLU A 92 21.03 -38.44 -22.11
C GLU A 92 20.76 -37.17 -22.93
N VAL A 93 20.85 -36.00 -22.29
CA VAL A 93 20.83 -34.69 -22.93
C VAL A 93 22.14 -33.98 -22.66
N SER A 94 22.79 -33.46 -23.69
CA SER A 94 23.98 -32.62 -23.54
C SER A 94 23.59 -31.14 -23.63
N ILE A 95 24.06 -30.33 -22.67
CA ILE A 95 23.89 -28.87 -22.67
C ILE A 95 25.28 -28.25 -22.51
N GLY A 96 25.78 -27.61 -23.57
CA GLY A 96 27.19 -27.22 -23.63
C GLY A 96 28.09 -28.46 -23.58
N ASP A 97 29.09 -28.43 -22.69
CA ASP A 97 30.02 -29.55 -22.49
C ASP A 97 29.56 -30.54 -21.41
N GLU A 98 28.42 -30.28 -20.75
CA GLU A 98 27.87 -31.12 -19.70
C GLU A 98 26.82 -32.11 -20.22
N LYS A 99 26.77 -33.28 -19.60
CA LYS A 99 25.87 -34.38 -19.93
C LYS A 99 24.92 -34.66 -18.77
N PHE A 100 23.62 -34.65 -19.05
CA PHE A 100 22.55 -34.84 -18.08
C PHE A 100 21.80 -36.14 -18.39
N PRO A 101 21.91 -37.17 -17.54
CA PRO A 101 21.14 -38.40 -17.73
C PRO A 101 19.66 -38.14 -17.44
N ILE A 102 18.78 -38.68 -18.29
CA ILE A 102 17.31 -38.60 -18.10
C ILE A 102 16.82 -39.64 -17.08
N LEU A 103 17.60 -40.71 -16.90
CA LEU A 103 17.25 -41.87 -16.07
C LEU A 103 18.10 -41.90 -14.80
N ASN A 104 17.42 -41.86 -13.64
CA ASN A 104 18.06 -42.13 -12.34
C ASN A 104 18.71 -43.52 -12.37
N GLU A 105 20.01 -43.60 -12.05
CA GLU A 105 20.73 -44.87 -11.91
C GLU A 105 20.20 -45.76 -10.76
N SER A 106 19.24 -45.28 -9.96
CA SER A 106 18.63 -46.00 -8.83
C SER A 106 17.25 -46.56 -9.17
N GLY A 107 17.19 -47.64 -9.95
CA GLY A 107 15.96 -48.45 -9.99
C GLY A 107 15.77 -49.40 -11.17
N THR A 108 16.47 -50.53 -11.17
CA THR A 108 15.98 -51.79 -11.78
C THR A 108 15.80 -51.89 -13.30
N TRP A 109 16.82 -51.58 -14.11
CA TRP A 109 16.92 -52.17 -15.48
C TRP A 109 18.14 -53.05 -15.74
N LYS A 110 19.07 -53.17 -14.79
CA LYS A 110 20.16 -54.17 -14.86
C LYS A 110 19.69 -55.65 -14.85
N LYS A 111 18.37 -55.94 -14.78
CA LYS A 111 17.86 -57.32 -14.67
C LYS A 111 16.83 -57.76 -15.71
N PHE A 112 16.45 -56.95 -16.69
CA PHE A 112 15.55 -57.42 -17.76
C PHE A 112 16.25 -57.42 -19.11
N GLY A 113 17.19 -58.37 -19.26
CA GLY A 113 17.48 -58.93 -20.57
C GLY A 113 16.22 -59.65 -21.08
N LYS A 114 15.37 -58.94 -21.84
CA LYS A 114 14.44 -59.50 -22.84
C LYS A 114 13.58 -58.38 -23.44
N LYS A 115 13.81 -58.12 -24.74
CA LYS A 115 12.86 -57.62 -25.74
C LYS A 115 11.68 -56.80 -25.17
N MET A 116 11.87 -55.50 -24.96
CA MET A 116 10.73 -54.58 -24.89
C MET A 116 10.13 -54.46 -26.29
N LYS A 117 8.88 -54.88 -26.45
CA LYS A 117 8.10 -54.64 -27.67
C LYS A 117 7.84 -53.14 -27.76
N GLN A 118 8.18 -52.54 -28.91
CA GLN A 118 7.62 -51.25 -29.34
C GLN A 118 6.08 -51.35 -29.23
N GLY A 119 5.45 -50.48 -28.43
CA GLY A 119 3.98 -50.35 -28.46
C GLY A 119 3.24 -50.08 -27.14
N VAL A 120 3.91 -49.93 -26.00
CA VAL A 120 3.23 -49.50 -24.75
C VAL A 120 3.91 -48.24 -24.25
N GLY A 121 3.15 -47.15 -24.23
CA GLY A 121 3.59 -45.78 -24.04
C GLY A 121 4.63 -45.63 -22.94
N ILE A 122 5.85 -45.33 -23.36
CA ILE A 122 6.91 -44.91 -22.46
C ILE A 122 6.42 -43.60 -21.84
N SER A 123 6.12 -43.63 -20.56
CA SER A 123 5.66 -42.47 -19.79
C SER A 123 6.70 -41.35 -19.91
N LYS A 124 6.24 -40.15 -20.26
CA LYS A 124 7.05 -38.93 -20.40
C LYS A 124 8.16 -38.89 -19.36
N GLN A 125 9.40 -38.90 -19.83
CA GLN A 125 10.56 -38.61 -19.00
C GLN A 125 10.88 -37.14 -19.27
N ASP A 126 10.91 -36.33 -18.23
CA ASP A 126 11.28 -34.92 -18.32
C ASP A 126 12.61 -34.78 -17.56
N LEU A 127 13.58 -34.07 -18.15
CA LEU A 127 14.81 -33.70 -17.46
C LEU A 127 14.51 -32.57 -16.49
N GLU A 128 14.78 -32.80 -15.21
CA GLU A 128 14.81 -31.73 -14.21
C GLU A 128 16.20 -31.10 -14.16
N LEU A 129 16.31 -29.87 -14.63
CA LEU A 129 17.54 -29.08 -14.59
C LEU A 129 17.49 -28.11 -13.41
N ASN A 130 18.29 -28.39 -12.39
CA ASN A 130 18.47 -27.50 -11.24
C ASN A 130 19.58 -26.47 -11.55
N VAL A 131 19.23 -25.19 -11.53
CA VAL A 131 20.15 -24.09 -11.85
C VAL A 131 20.15 -23.04 -10.75
N VAL A 132 21.23 -22.26 -10.71
CA VAL A 132 21.26 -20.98 -9.99
C VAL A 132 21.09 -19.87 -11.02
N GLU A 133 20.03 -19.11 -10.89
CA GLU A 133 19.76 -17.95 -11.74
C GLU A 133 20.18 -16.68 -11.02
N ASN A 134 20.81 -15.77 -11.76
CA ASN A 134 20.84 -14.37 -11.37
C ASN A 134 19.56 -13.69 -11.90
N ALA A 135 18.83 -13.00 -11.03
CA ALA A 135 17.58 -12.34 -11.38
C ALA A 135 17.54 -10.89 -10.85
N LEU A 136 16.98 -10.00 -11.66
CA LEU A 136 16.67 -8.63 -11.29
C LEU A 136 15.16 -8.46 -11.15
N LYS A 137 14.71 -7.90 -10.02
CA LYS A 137 13.29 -7.57 -9.80
C LYS A 137 13.19 -6.11 -9.39
N SER A 138 12.32 -5.37 -10.07
CA SER A 138 11.96 -3.99 -9.73
C SER A 138 10.49 -3.93 -9.32
N MET A 139 10.21 -3.22 -8.23
CA MET A 139 8.90 -3.09 -7.62
C MET A 139 8.64 -1.62 -7.30
N THR A 140 7.41 -1.19 -7.50
CA THR A 140 6.96 0.16 -7.18
C THR A 140 5.66 0.06 -6.43
N ASP A 141 5.56 0.77 -5.32
CA ASP A 141 4.33 0.81 -4.55
C ASP A 141 4.20 2.11 -3.77
N SER A 142 2.97 2.40 -3.35
CA SER A 142 2.63 3.59 -2.59
C SER A 142 1.75 3.28 -1.39
N MET A 143 1.72 4.22 -0.46
CA MET A 143 0.90 4.14 0.74
C MET A 143 0.36 5.52 1.12
N TYR A 144 -0.81 5.52 1.75
CA TYR A 144 -1.34 6.67 2.46
C TYR A 144 -1.47 6.35 3.94
N PHE A 145 -1.15 7.32 4.78
CA PHE A 145 -1.37 7.29 6.22
C PHE A 145 -2.25 8.46 6.63
N ASP A 146 -3.22 8.22 7.52
CA ASP A 146 -4.02 9.30 8.11
C ASP A 146 -3.28 10.01 9.25
N HIS A 147 -3.92 10.99 9.88
CA HIS A 147 -3.35 11.76 11.00
C HIS A 147 -3.10 10.91 12.26
N ASN A 148 -3.63 9.68 12.34
CA ASN A 148 -3.35 8.74 13.42
C ASN A 148 -2.22 7.77 13.06
N GLY A 149 -1.66 7.88 11.85
CA GLY A 149 -0.62 6.99 11.34
C GLY A 149 -1.13 5.63 10.86
N LEU A 150 -2.44 5.50 10.61
CA LEU A 150 -3.03 4.27 10.10
C LEU A 150 -3.02 4.26 8.57
N VAL A 151 -2.73 3.09 7.99
CA VAL A 151 -2.82 2.89 6.54
C VAL A 151 -4.26 3.10 6.09
N THR A 152 -4.46 3.91 5.06
CA THR A 152 -5.79 4.31 4.59
C THR A 152 -5.82 4.42 3.07
N THR A 153 -7.03 4.61 2.52
CA THR A 153 -7.24 5.00 1.13
C THR A 153 -7.41 6.51 1.04
N PHE A 154 -6.90 7.13 -0.02
CA PHE A 154 -7.02 8.56 -0.24
C PHE A 154 -7.95 8.84 -1.43
N GLY A 155 -9.07 9.52 -1.17
CA GLY A 155 -10.15 9.73 -2.13
C GLY A 155 -10.23 11.12 -2.75
N TYR A 156 -9.23 11.98 -2.52
CA TYR A 156 -9.25 13.37 -2.98
C TYR A 156 -8.34 13.56 -4.20
N SER A 157 -8.68 14.54 -5.04
CA SER A 157 -7.78 15.04 -6.07
C SER A 157 -6.66 15.88 -5.45
N THR A 158 -5.44 15.75 -5.98
CA THR A 158 -4.28 16.58 -5.63
C THR A 158 -3.79 17.42 -6.82
N HIS A 159 -4.63 17.59 -7.85
CA HIS A 159 -4.33 18.47 -8.99
C HIS A 159 -4.34 19.95 -8.57
N SER A 160 -3.75 20.80 -9.42
CA SER A 160 -3.53 22.23 -9.13
C SER A 160 -4.82 23.02 -8.85
N ASP A 161 -5.96 22.60 -9.38
CA ASP A 161 -7.26 23.20 -9.14
C ASP A 161 -7.86 22.81 -7.77
N ALA A 162 -7.44 21.67 -7.21
CA ALA A 162 -7.90 21.12 -5.95
C ALA A 162 -7.05 21.53 -4.73
N VAL A 163 -5.89 22.17 -4.95
CA VAL A 163 -4.97 22.58 -3.88
C VAL A 163 -4.91 24.10 -3.71
N GLU A 164 -4.45 24.53 -2.53
CA GLU A 164 -4.22 25.93 -2.21
C GLU A 164 -2.95 26.48 -2.88
N ASN A 165 -3.03 27.68 -3.45
CA ASN A 165 -1.89 28.34 -4.09
C ASN A 165 -0.91 28.95 -3.08
N TYR A 166 -1.39 29.26 -1.87
CA TYR A 166 -0.62 29.96 -0.82
C TYR A 166 -0.59 29.13 0.46
N VAL A 167 0.01 27.95 0.38
CA VAL A 167 0.09 26.97 1.48
C VAL A 167 0.48 27.62 2.80
N GLN A 168 1.60 28.35 2.86
CA GLN A 168 2.10 28.94 4.11
C GLN A 168 1.07 29.87 4.78
N ARG A 169 0.35 30.69 4.00
CA ARG A 169 -0.69 31.59 4.55
C ARG A 169 -1.81 30.79 5.21
N VAL A 170 -2.22 29.67 4.62
CA VAL A 170 -3.27 28.81 5.17
C VAL A 170 -2.78 28.13 6.45
N LEU A 171 -1.52 27.69 6.48
CA LEU A 171 -0.91 27.11 7.68
C LEU A 171 -0.81 28.12 8.82
N ASP A 172 -0.37 29.35 8.55
CA ASP A 172 -0.20 30.40 9.57
C ASP A 172 -1.53 30.78 10.22
N VAL A 173 -2.60 30.88 9.41
CA VAL A 173 -3.96 31.19 9.89
C VAL A 173 -4.53 30.06 10.73
N ASN A 174 -4.18 28.81 10.42
CA ASN A 174 -4.74 27.63 11.07
C ASN A 174 -3.76 26.91 12.00
N LYS A 175 -2.66 27.54 12.41
CA LYS A 175 -1.54 26.91 13.15
C LYS A 175 -1.97 26.11 14.38
N ASP A 176 -2.98 26.60 15.10
CA ASP A 176 -3.49 26.00 16.34
C ASP A 176 -4.54 24.89 16.07
N HIS A 177 -4.90 24.68 14.80
CA HIS A 177 -5.91 23.75 14.32
C HIS A 177 -5.36 22.77 13.26
N ILE A 178 -4.07 22.50 13.28
CA ILE A 178 -3.44 21.48 12.42
C ILE A 178 -3.26 20.19 13.23
N ARG A 179 -3.84 19.08 12.75
CA ARG A 179 -3.68 17.75 13.33
C ARG A 179 -2.68 16.96 12.48
N ARG A 180 -1.49 16.73 13.02
CA ARG A 180 -0.43 15.92 12.40
C ARG A 180 -0.29 14.58 13.11
N THR A 181 0.16 13.57 12.37
CA THR A 181 0.57 12.30 12.94
C THR A 181 1.88 12.47 13.72
N GLU A 182 2.04 11.63 14.74
CA GLU A 182 3.28 11.50 15.49
C GLU A 182 4.30 10.59 14.77
N MET A 183 3.91 9.99 13.64
CA MET A 183 4.79 9.10 12.87
C MET A 183 5.99 9.87 12.33
N THR A 184 7.16 9.28 12.53
CA THR A 184 8.43 9.75 11.97
C THR A 184 8.57 9.35 10.49
N ASP A 185 9.41 10.08 9.76
CA ASP A 185 9.65 9.78 8.34
C ASP A 185 10.27 8.38 8.16
N ASP A 186 11.16 7.97 9.06
CA ASP A 186 11.76 6.64 9.06
C ASP A 186 10.72 5.53 9.27
N GLU A 187 9.70 5.74 10.10
CA GLU A 187 8.59 4.80 10.27
C GLU A 187 7.74 4.69 8.99
N VAL A 188 7.49 5.81 8.30
CA VAL A 188 6.81 5.82 7.00
C VAL A 188 7.61 5.03 5.97
N PHE A 189 8.92 5.30 5.88
CA PHE A 189 9.83 4.65 4.92
C PHE A 189 9.93 3.15 5.19
N SER A 190 10.03 2.77 6.46
CA SER A 190 10.09 1.39 6.91
C SER A 190 8.83 0.61 6.51
N LYS A 191 7.64 1.17 6.75
CA LYS A 191 6.37 0.52 6.37
C LYS A 191 6.26 0.29 4.87
N LEU A 192 6.67 1.26 4.04
CA LEU A 192 6.68 1.06 2.58
C LEU A 192 7.71 0.01 2.17
N SER A 193 8.90 -0.01 2.77
CA SER A 193 9.93 -1.02 2.49
C SER A 193 9.43 -2.44 2.82
N GLN A 194 8.70 -2.59 3.93
CA GLN A 194 8.09 -3.86 4.32
C GLN A 194 7.08 -4.31 3.26
N LYS A 195 6.17 -3.42 2.83
CA LYS A 195 5.18 -3.70 1.78
C LYS A 195 5.84 -4.17 0.48
N LEU A 196 6.91 -3.50 0.05
CA LEU A 196 7.66 -3.87 -1.16
C LEU A 196 8.30 -5.26 -1.03
N LYS A 197 8.86 -5.58 0.15
CA LYS A 197 9.49 -6.88 0.43
C LYS A 197 8.50 -8.04 0.59
N GLU A 198 7.23 -7.80 0.91
CA GLU A 198 6.22 -8.87 1.08
C GLU A 198 6.08 -9.79 -0.15
N SER A 199 6.35 -9.26 -1.35
CA SER A 199 6.27 -10.02 -2.60
C SER A 199 7.52 -10.84 -2.94
N LEU A 200 8.56 -10.81 -2.09
CA LEU A 200 9.79 -11.56 -2.27
C LEU A 200 9.69 -12.94 -1.63
N LYS A 201 10.21 -13.96 -2.33
CA LYS A 201 10.34 -15.30 -1.78
C LYS A 201 11.34 -15.29 -0.62
N HIS A 202 11.16 -16.19 0.33
CA HIS A 202 12.18 -16.49 1.32
C HIS A 202 13.37 -17.19 0.64
N ASP A 203 14.57 -16.95 1.17
CA ASP A 203 15.85 -17.53 0.70
C ASP A 203 16.40 -17.03 -0.65
N LEU A 204 16.43 -15.70 -0.82
CA LEU A 204 17.22 -15.05 -1.86
C LEU A 204 18.65 -14.79 -1.37
N LYS A 205 19.64 -15.02 -2.22
CA LYS A 205 21.00 -14.52 -2.01
C LYS A 205 21.12 -13.17 -2.70
N ILE A 206 20.99 -12.09 -1.94
CA ILE A 206 20.99 -10.72 -2.46
C ILE A 206 22.43 -10.33 -2.85
N ASN A 207 22.60 -9.89 -4.09
CA ASN A 207 23.86 -9.36 -4.60
C ASN A 207 23.92 -7.84 -4.45
N ARG A 208 22.82 -7.17 -4.82
CA ARG A 208 22.63 -5.72 -4.68
C ARG A 208 21.16 -5.43 -4.43
N GLU A 209 20.89 -4.42 -3.62
CA GLU A 209 19.55 -3.89 -3.46
C GLU A 209 19.57 -2.36 -3.37
N GLU A 210 18.51 -1.73 -3.85
CA GLU A 210 18.36 -0.28 -3.86
C GLU A 210 16.89 0.09 -3.58
N TYR A 211 16.67 0.94 -2.57
CA TYR A 211 15.37 1.45 -2.18
C TYR A 211 15.37 2.97 -2.27
N VAL A 212 14.47 3.54 -3.05
CA VAL A 212 14.39 4.98 -3.33
C VAL A 212 12.97 5.47 -3.07
N ILE A 213 12.83 6.61 -2.39
CA ILE A 213 11.55 7.32 -2.32
C ILE A 213 11.42 8.26 -3.51
N ALA A 214 10.37 8.05 -4.31
CA ALA A 214 10.09 8.81 -5.51
C ALA A 214 9.23 10.04 -5.24
N GLU A 215 8.20 9.88 -4.41
CA GLU A 215 7.34 10.99 -3.96
C GLU A 215 7.08 10.87 -2.47
N PHE A 216 7.10 12.02 -1.78
CA PHE A 216 6.80 12.11 -0.37
C PHE A 216 6.04 13.40 -0.08
N ARG A 217 4.77 13.28 0.31
CA ARG A 217 3.90 14.45 0.53
C ARG A 217 3.25 14.43 1.91
N GLU A 218 3.20 15.59 2.54
CA GLU A 218 2.22 15.95 3.56
C GLU A 218 1.01 16.58 2.86
N ILE A 219 -0.17 15.99 3.05
CA ILE A 219 -1.42 16.46 2.45
C ILE A 219 -2.36 16.89 3.57
N LEU A 220 -2.71 18.16 3.62
CA LEU A 220 -3.59 18.70 4.66
C LEU A 220 -5.01 18.84 4.13
N VAL A 221 -5.94 18.10 4.74
CA VAL A 221 -7.35 18.05 4.34
C VAL A 221 -8.18 18.94 5.29
N PRO A 222 -8.96 19.91 4.77
CA PRO A 222 -9.80 20.77 5.59
C PRO A 222 -11.06 20.02 6.07
N ILE A 223 -11.22 19.93 7.39
CA ILE A 223 -12.36 19.29 8.07
C ILE A 223 -12.98 20.30 9.03
N TYR A 224 -14.28 20.54 8.90
CA TYR A 224 -15.02 21.27 9.93
C TYR A 224 -15.45 20.35 11.05
N GLU A 225 -15.25 20.80 12.29
CA GLU A 225 -15.70 20.13 13.50
C GLU A 225 -16.61 21.05 14.31
N THR A 226 -17.73 20.52 14.80
CA THR A 226 -18.62 21.26 15.70
C THR A 226 -19.26 20.35 16.73
N LYS A 227 -19.63 20.93 17.88
CA LYS A 227 -20.41 20.27 18.91
C LYS A 227 -21.90 20.53 18.67
N CYS A 228 -22.65 19.44 18.63
CA CYS A 228 -24.11 19.45 18.65
C CYS A 228 -24.59 19.05 20.05
N TYR A 229 -25.65 19.69 20.52
CA TYR A 229 -26.24 19.47 21.84
C TYR A 229 -27.73 19.19 21.71
N ASP A 230 -28.22 18.14 22.34
CA ASP A 230 -29.67 17.96 22.54
C ASP A 230 -30.18 18.69 23.79
N LYS A 231 -31.49 18.68 24.00
CA LYS A 231 -32.15 19.26 25.19
C LYS A 231 -31.72 18.65 26.53
N LYS A 232 -31.05 17.50 26.53
CA LYS A 232 -30.51 16.84 27.74
C LYS A 232 -29.01 17.13 27.91
N ASN A 233 -28.45 18.07 27.14
CA ASN A 233 -27.03 18.38 27.07
C ASN A 233 -26.15 17.19 26.65
N LYS A 234 -26.71 16.18 25.98
CA LYS A 234 -25.90 15.16 25.32
C LYS A 234 -25.13 15.83 24.20
N VAL A 235 -23.82 15.58 24.14
CA VAL A 235 -22.92 16.15 23.13
C VAL A 235 -22.61 15.12 22.07
N VAL A 236 -22.64 15.54 20.80
CA VAL A 236 -22.10 14.80 19.67
C VAL A 236 -21.17 15.72 18.88
N ILE A 237 -20.00 15.23 18.52
CA ILE A 237 -19.07 15.93 17.64
C ILE A 237 -19.43 15.57 16.20
N ALA A 238 -19.83 16.56 15.42
CA ALA A 238 -20.07 16.41 14.00
C ALA A 238 -18.81 16.84 13.23
N ARG A 239 -18.34 16.00 12.32
CA ARG A 239 -17.21 16.26 11.45
C ARG A 239 -17.69 16.29 10.01
N ILE A 240 -17.29 17.31 9.26
CA ILE A 240 -17.72 17.55 7.88
C ILE A 240 -16.48 17.81 7.05
N ASP A 241 -16.28 16.99 6.03
CA ASP A 241 -15.26 17.17 5.03
C ASP A 241 -15.55 18.46 4.23
N ALA A 242 -14.65 19.44 4.32
CA ALA A 242 -14.83 20.75 3.69
C ALA A 242 -14.47 20.75 2.19
N VAL A 243 -13.98 19.64 1.66
CA VAL A 243 -13.76 19.40 0.23
C VAL A 243 -15.03 18.82 -0.41
N THR A 244 -15.69 17.86 0.25
CA THR A 244 -16.85 17.15 -0.33
C THR A 244 -18.22 17.53 0.27
N GLY A 245 -18.24 18.22 1.41
CA GLY A 245 -19.46 18.58 2.15
C GLY A 245 -20.12 17.37 2.86
N LYS A 246 -19.45 16.22 2.91
CA LYS A 246 -19.96 15.00 3.54
C LYS A 246 -19.64 14.98 5.03
N ILE A 247 -20.59 14.44 5.81
CA ILE A 247 -20.36 14.11 7.22
C ILE A 247 -19.52 12.83 7.27
N ILE A 248 -18.50 12.82 8.12
CA ILE A 248 -17.54 11.71 8.32
C ILE A 248 -17.56 11.18 9.75
#